data_AF-A0A4Y9ZJA9-F1
#
_entry.id   AF-A0A4Y9ZJA9-F1
#
_cell.length_a   1.000
_cell.length_b   1.000
_cell.length_c   1.000
_cell.angle_alpha   90.00
_cell.angle_beta   90.00
_cell.angle_gamma   90.00
#
_symmetry.space_group_name_H-M   'P 1'
#
loop_
_entity.id
_entity.type
_entity.pdbx_description
1 polymer ?
#
loop_
_entity_poly.entity_id
_entity_poly.type
_entity_poly.pdbx_seq_one_letter_code
_entity_poly.pdbx_strand_id
1 'polypeptide(L)'
;AKFGEDDHRFVMLKAREVDASKAPAKFRAELMARQRATANGKRKQDEARASKKTELHQKLTQTMLVLDKTAIPKLSIKQLDLQLEVYRVLKHDKDVPIKARLKNKAAKIDALLAAVSRLKSPSTESSSILPEISSHAECEGEEHLMDQDDDEEVLYYQK
;
A
#
# COMPACT_ATOMS: atom_id res chain seq x y z
N ALA A 1 42.64 -5.03 32.20
CA ALA A 1 43.86 -5.30 31.42
C ALA A 1 44.10 -4.11 30.49
N LYS A 2 45.33 -3.58 30.42
CA LYS A 2 45.67 -2.50 29.47
C LYS A 2 46.13 -3.13 28.17
N PHE A 3 45.58 -2.69 27.05
CA PHE A 3 45.96 -3.15 25.72
C PHE A 3 47.39 -2.69 25.42
N GLY A 4 48.30 -3.63 25.23
CA GLY A 4 49.73 -3.35 25.02
C GLY A 4 50.09 -3.16 23.55
N GLU A 5 51.34 -2.79 23.29
CA GLU A 5 51.87 -2.67 21.92
C GLU A 5 51.86 -4.01 21.17
N ASP A 6 52.12 -5.12 21.86
CA ASP A 6 52.11 -6.46 21.27
C ASP A 6 50.71 -6.91 20.88
N ASP A 7 49.70 -6.57 21.69
CA ASP A 7 48.29 -6.80 21.36
C ASP A 7 47.90 -6.02 20.10
N HIS A 8 48.36 -4.77 19.98
CA HIS A 8 48.12 -3.94 18.81
C HIS A 8 48.75 -4.53 17.54
N ARG A 9 50.02 -4.96 17.61
CA ARG A 9 50.71 -5.60 16.48
C ARG A 9 50.01 -6.88 16.04
N PHE A 10 49.58 -7.71 16.98
CA PHE A 10 48.84 -8.93 16.70
C PHE A 10 47.50 -8.64 15.99
N VAL A 11 46.73 -7.67 16.49
CA VAL A 11 45.47 -7.25 15.85
C VAL A 11 45.70 -6.71 14.45
N MET A 12 46.71 -5.87 14.25
CA MET A 12 47.02 -5.33 12.92
C MET A 12 47.46 -6.41 11.93
N LEU A 13 48.20 -7.41 12.38
CA LEU A 13 48.61 -8.54 11.54
C LEU A 13 47.39 -9.39 11.14
N LYS A 14 46.49 -9.68 12.09
CA LYS A 14 45.23 -10.38 11.81
C LYS A 14 44.30 -9.59 10.90
N ALA A 15 44.20 -8.27 11.08
CA ALA A 15 43.42 -7.41 10.20
C ALA A 15 43.94 -7.46 8.75
N ARG A 16 45.27 -7.43 8.55
CA ARG A 16 45.88 -7.58 7.21
C ARG A 16 45.60 -8.94 6.58
N GLU A 17 45.64 -10.03 7.34
CA GLU A 17 45.26 -11.37 6.86
C GLU A 17 43.79 -11.42 6.41
N VAL A 18 42.89 -10.81 7.20
CA VAL A 18 41.46 -10.70 6.87
C VAL A 18 41.24 -9.86 5.62
N ASP A 19 41.92 -8.73 5.49
CA ASP A 19 41.84 -7.88 4.30
C ASP A 19 42.38 -8.59 3.05
N ALA A 20 43.49 -9.33 3.18
CA ALA A 20 44.06 -10.13 2.10
C ALA A 20 43.10 -11.22 1.61
N SER A 21 42.28 -11.79 2.50
CA SER A 21 41.29 -12.82 2.15
C SER A 21 40.15 -12.31 1.25
N LYS A 22 39.90 -10.99 1.22
CA LYS A 22 38.77 -10.32 0.54
C LYS A 22 37.38 -10.87 0.90
N ALA A 23 37.26 -11.79 1.86
CA ALA A 23 36.01 -12.43 2.23
C ALA A 23 34.95 -11.41 2.72
N PRO A 24 35.30 -10.39 3.53
CA PRO A 24 34.36 -9.33 3.91
C PRO A 24 33.87 -8.50 2.72
N ALA A 25 34.76 -8.25 1.73
CA ALA A 25 34.39 -7.50 0.53
C ALA A 25 33.41 -8.27 -0.36
N LYS A 26 33.62 -9.59 -0.53
CA LYS A 26 32.69 -10.47 -1.26
C LYS A 26 31.32 -10.52 -0.58
N PHE A 27 31.29 -10.71 0.73
CA PHE A 27 30.05 -10.72 1.51
C PHE A 27 29.29 -9.39 1.39
N ARG A 28 30.00 -8.25 1.52
CA ARG A 28 29.40 -6.93 1.33
C ARG A 28 28.84 -6.76 -0.10
N ALA A 29 29.57 -7.21 -1.11
CA ALA A 29 29.10 -7.13 -2.50
C ALA A 29 27.83 -7.95 -2.72
N GLU A 30 27.77 -9.17 -2.18
CA GLU A 30 26.60 -10.04 -2.26
C GLU A 30 25.40 -9.46 -1.50
N LEU A 31 25.62 -8.94 -0.28
CA LEU A 31 24.58 -8.26 0.49
C LEU A 31 24.01 -7.06 -0.28
N MET A 32 24.88 -6.22 -0.84
CA MET A 32 24.47 -5.06 -1.64
C MET A 32 23.74 -5.47 -2.92
N ALA A 33 24.17 -6.55 -3.58
CA ALA A 33 23.49 -7.09 -4.75
C ALA A 33 22.07 -7.57 -4.40
N ARG A 34 21.91 -8.29 -3.28
CA ARG A 34 20.60 -8.73 -2.80
C ARG A 34 19.70 -7.56 -2.45
N GLN A 35 20.20 -6.56 -1.71
CA GLN A 35 19.44 -5.36 -1.37
C GLN A 35 18.98 -4.60 -2.62
N ARG A 36 19.86 -4.44 -3.62
CA ARG A 36 19.51 -3.83 -4.91
C ARG A 36 18.43 -4.63 -5.63
N ALA A 37 18.54 -5.95 -5.67
CA ALA A 37 17.53 -6.80 -6.29
C ALA A 37 16.16 -6.64 -5.61
N THR A 38 16.11 -6.66 -4.28
CA THR A 38 14.88 -6.45 -3.50
C THR A 38 14.31 -5.05 -3.75
N ALA A 39 15.12 -4.00 -3.68
CA ALA A 39 14.68 -2.63 -3.91
C ALA A 39 14.13 -2.45 -5.33
N ASN A 40 14.80 -3.02 -6.35
CA ASN A 40 14.32 -2.98 -7.73
C ASN A 40 13.03 -3.78 -7.90
N GLY A 41 12.90 -4.92 -7.22
CA GLY A 41 11.66 -5.71 -7.21
C GLY A 41 10.49 -4.91 -6.63
N LYS A 42 10.69 -4.25 -5.48
CA LYS A 42 9.68 -3.38 -4.86
C LYS A 42 9.30 -2.21 -5.77
N ARG A 43 10.28 -1.49 -6.32
CA ARG A 43 10.04 -0.37 -7.26
C ARG A 43 9.20 -0.81 -8.47
N LYS A 44 9.53 -1.95 -9.10
CA LYS A 44 8.75 -2.48 -10.22
C LYS A 44 7.30 -2.81 -9.82
N GLN A 45 7.10 -3.38 -8.63
CA GLN A 45 5.75 -3.66 -8.13
C GLN A 45 4.97 -2.37 -7.85
N ASP A 46 5.61 -1.37 -7.25
CA ASP A 46 5.00 -0.09 -6.95
C ASP A 46 4.64 0.68 -8.24
N GLU A 47 5.53 0.68 -9.23
CA GLU A 47 5.26 1.23 -10.56
C GLU A 47 4.07 0.53 -11.23
N ALA A 48 4.01 -0.81 -11.18
CA ALA A 48 2.91 -1.58 -11.74
C ALA A 48 1.58 -1.36 -10.98
N ARG A 49 1.63 -1.11 -9.67
CA ARG A 49 0.45 -0.75 -8.87
C ARG A 49 -0.02 0.66 -9.20
N ALA A 50 0.92 1.60 -9.33
CA ALA A 50 0.65 2.99 -9.67
C ALA A 50 0.02 3.11 -11.06
N SER A 51 0.56 2.42 -12.08
CA SER A 51 -0.01 2.42 -13.44
C SER A 51 -1.43 1.86 -13.48
N LYS A 52 -1.69 0.73 -12.78
CA LYS A 52 -3.05 0.18 -12.68
C LYS A 52 -4.01 1.14 -11.99
N LYS A 53 -3.55 1.85 -10.95
CA LYS A 53 -4.35 2.85 -10.24
C LYS A 53 -4.69 4.05 -11.13
N THR A 54 -3.73 4.56 -11.91
CA THR A 54 -3.97 5.69 -12.82
C THR A 54 -4.89 5.28 -13.97
N GLU A 55 -4.71 4.11 -14.57
CA GLU A 55 -5.61 3.59 -15.60
C GLU A 55 -7.05 3.42 -15.09
N LEU A 56 -7.20 2.88 -13.88
CA LEU A 56 -8.51 2.72 -13.25
C LEU A 56 -9.14 4.08 -12.98
N HIS A 57 -8.39 5.05 -12.46
CA HIS A 57 -8.88 6.41 -12.24
C HIS A 57 -9.32 7.07 -13.55
N GLN A 58 -8.54 6.96 -14.63
CA GLN A 58 -8.92 7.47 -15.95
C GLN A 58 -10.22 6.85 -16.45
N LYS A 59 -10.36 5.51 -16.33
CA LYS A 59 -11.60 4.81 -16.68
C LYS A 59 -12.79 5.34 -15.86
N LEU A 60 -12.61 5.55 -14.56
CA LEU A 60 -13.65 6.10 -13.69
C LEU A 60 -14.04 7.53 -14.10
N THR A 61 -13.07 8.40 -14.40
CA THR A 61 -13.35 9.78 -14.83
C THR A 61 -14.13 9.81 -16.15
N GLN A 62 -13.84 8.89 -17.07
CA GLN A 62 -14.58 8.76 -18.33
C GLN A 62 -15.98 8.15 -18.14
N THR A 63 -16.24 7.46 -17.03
CA THR A 63 -17.53 6.80 -16.84
C THR A 63 -18.58 7.85 -16.45
N MET A 64 -19.65 7.95 -17.25
CA MET A 64 -20.77 8.81 -16.88
C MET A 64 -21.48 8.28 -15.63
N LEU A 65 -21.78 9.17 -14.69
CA LEU A 65 -22.49 8.85 -13.46
C LEU A 65 -23.96 8.57 -13.74
N VAL A 66 -24.46 7.41 -13.33
CA VAL A 66 -25.88 7.07 -13.45
C VAL A 66 -26.62 7.57 -12.20
N LEU A 67 -27.54 8.52 -12.40
CA LEU A 67 -28.37 9.12 -11.34
C LEU A 67 -29.82 8.63 -11.34
N ASP A 68 -30.24 7.93 -12.40
CA ASP A 68 -31.60 7.45 -12.55
C ASP A 68 -31.80 6.11 -11.82
N LYS A 69 -32.72 6.11 -10.86
CA LYS A 69 -33.06 4.94 -10.03
C LYS A 69 -33.65 3.80 -10.87
N THR A 70 -34.32 4.11 -11.98
CA THR A 70 -34.96 3.12 -12.85
C THR A 70 -33.98 2.45 -13.81
N ALA A 71 -32.85 3.10 -14.10
CA ALA A 71 -31.80 2.60 -14.98
C ALA A 71 -30.82 1.65 -14.26
N ILE A 72 -30.59 1.87 -12.97
CA ILE A 72 -29.67 1.08 -12.12
C ILE A 72 -29.91 -0.44 -12.19
N PRO A 73 -31.14 -0.98 -12.03
CA PRO A 73 -31.35 -2.42 -12.05
C PRO A 73 -31.08 -3.06 -13.42
N LYS A 74 -31.14 -2.27 -14.50
CA LYS A 74 -30.89 -2.71 -15.88
C LYS A 74 -29.39 -2.82 -16.20
N LEU A 75 -28.52 -2.29 -15.35
CA LEU A 75 -27.07 -2.36 -15.53
C LEU A 75 -26.55 -3.80 -15.34
N SER A 76 -25.48 -4.11 -16.06
CA SER A 76 -24.68 -5.32 -15.84
C SER A 76 -23.91 -5.25 -14.52
N ILE A 77 -23.51 -6.40 -13.97
CA ILE A 77 -22.73 -6.45 -12.71
C ILE A 77 -21.43 -5.64 -12.84
N LYS A 78 -20.74 -5.71 -13.99
CA LYS A 78 -19.52 -4.94 -14.25
C LYS A 78 -19.76 -3.43 -14.23
N GLN A 79 -20.89 -2.98 -14.79
CA GLN A 79 -21.28 -1.57 -14.76
C GLN A 79 -21.66 -1.12 -13.34
N LEU A 80 -22.35 -1.96 -12.57
CA LEU A 80 -22.67 -1.67 -11.17
C LEU A 80 -21.38 -1.52 -10.33
N ASP A 81 -20.41 -2.43 -10.51
CA ASP A 81 -19.11 -2.33 -9.83
C ASP A 81 -18.36 -1.05 -10.18
N LEU A 82 -18.39 -0.67 -11.46
CA LEU A 82 -17.76 0.56 -11.93
C LEU A 82 -18.45 1.80 -11.33
N GLN A 83 -19.78 1.83 -11.29
CA GLN A 83 -20.55 2.93 -10.69
C GLN A 83 -20.29 3.04 -9.18
N LEU A 84 -20.28 1.94 -8.43
CA LEU A 84 -19.95 1.95 -7.00
C LEU A 84 -18.55 2.52 -6.74
N GLU A 85 -17.58 2.17 -7.60
CA GLU A 85 -16.23 2.71 -7.52
C GLU A 85 -16.20 4.21 -7.85
N VAL A 86 -17.01 4.69 -8.82
CA VAL A 86 -17.17 6.12 -9.11
C VAL A 86 -17.70 6.88 -7.89
N TYR A 87 -18.75 6.39 -7.23
CA TYR A 87 -19.29 7.04 -6.02
C TYR A 87 -18.24 7.06 -4.88
N ARG A 88 -17.50 5.97 -4.68
CA ARG A 88 -16.49 5.89 -3.61
C ARG A 88 -15.26 6.78 -3.90
N VAL A 89 -14.74 6.75 -5.12
CA VAL A 89 -13.46 7.40 -5.49
C VAL A 89 -13.65 8.85 -5.93
N LEU A 90 -14.63 9.13 -6.80
CA LEU A 90 -14.81 10.46 -7.39
C LEU A 90 -15.80 11.34 -6.60
N LYS A 91 -16.76 10.73 -5.89
CA LYS A 91 -17.69 11.48 -5.01
C LYS A 91 -17.30 11.41 -3.53
N HIS A 92 -16.22 10.69 -3.20
CA HIS A 92 -15.71 10.51 -1.85
C HIS A 92 -16.77 10.00 -0.85
N ASP A 93 -17.77 9.24 -1.32
CA ASP A 93 -18.80 8.66 -0.46
C ASP A 93 -18.20 7.48 0.32
N LYS A 94 -17.93 7.71 1.62
CA LYS A 94 -17.36 6.72 2.53
C LYS A 94 -18.37 5.63 2.93
N ASP A 95 -19.65 5.88 2.75
CA ASP A 95 -20.72 4.94 3.10
C ASP A 95 -21.00 3.93 1.98
N VAL A 96 -20.31 4.02 0.84
CA VAL A 96 -20.37 3.01 -0.23
C VAL A 96 -19.42 1.85 0.09
N PRO A 97 -19.94 0.62 0.29
CA PRO A 97 -19.11 -0.54 0.56
C PRO A 97 -18.13 -0.84 -0.58
N ILE A 98 -16.98 -1.41 -0.24
CA ILE A 98 -16.03 -1.94 -1.23
C ILE A 98 -16.71 -3.06 -2.02
N LYS A 99 -16.59 -3.05 -3.35
CA LYS A 99 -17.21 -4.04 -4.25
C LYS A 99 -16.97 -5.50 -3.85
N ALA A 100 -15.83 -5.81 -3.24
CA ALA A 100 -15.49 -7.15 -2.74
C ALA A 100 -16.41 -7.66 -1.61
N ARG A 101 -17.03 -6.74 -0.84
CA ARG A 101 -18.00 -7.07 0.21
C ARG A 101 -19.39 -7.36 -0.34
N LEU A 102 -19.71 -6.90 -1.56
CA LEU A 102 -21.01 -7.05 -2.20
C LEU A 102 -20.98 -8.23 -3.19
N LYS A 103 -21.30 -9.43 -2.70
CA LYS A 103 -21.26 -10.66 -3.51
C LYS A 103 -22.39 -10.75 -4.55
N ASN A 104 -23.58 -10.26 -4.20
CA ASN A 104 -24.80 -10.42 -5.00
C ASN A 104 -25.14 -9.17 -5.81
N LYS A 105 -25.76 -9.34 -6.98
CA LYS A 105 -26.22 -8.22 -7.82
C LYS A 105 -27.23 -7.32 -7.09
N ALA A 106 -28.17 -7.91 -6.35
CA ALA A 106 -29.16 -7.16 -5.57
C ALA A 106 -28.50 -6.23 -4.55
N ALA A 107 -27.55 -6.73 -3.76
CA ALA A 107 -26.80 -5.93 -2.80
C ALA A 107 -26.02 -4.77 -3.46
N LYS A 108 -25.50 -4.96 -4.67
CA LYS A 108 -24.85 -3.90 -5.46
C LYS A 108 -25.85 -2.82 -5.92
N ILE A 109 -27.06 -3.23 -6.32
CA ILE A 109 -28.14 -2.32 -6.70
C ILE A 109 -28.58 -1.49 -5.48
N ASP A 110 -28.82 -2.14 -4.34
CA ASP A 110 -29.28 -1.47 -3.11
C ASP A 110 -28.26 -0.45 -2.61
N ALA A 111 -26.97 -0.83 -2.60
CA ALA A 111 -25.88 0.07 -2.25
C ALA A 111 -25.80 1.29 -3.19
N LEU A 112 -25.98 1.07 -4.51
CA LEU A 112 -25.95 2.15 -5.48
C LEU A 112 -27.18 3.07 -5.36
N LEU A 113 -28.37 2.52 -5.10
CA LEU A 113 -29.59 3.29 -4.86
C LEU A 113 -29.49 4.13 -3.58
N ALA A 114 -28.87 3.60 -2.53
CA ALA A 114 -28.58 4.34 -1.30
C ALA A 114 -27.60 5.49 -1.57
N ALA A 115 -26.51 5.24 -2.30
CA ALA A 115 -25.53 6.26 -2.68
C ALA A 115 -26.15 7.40 -3.52
N VAL A 116 -26.99 7.04 -4.52
CA VAL A 116 -27.72 8.02 -5.34
C VAL A 116 -28.68 8.85 -4.48
N SER A 117 -29.32 8.22 -3.49
CA SER A 117 -30.23 8.93 -2.60
C SER A 117 -29.48 9.92 -1.70
N ARG A 118 -28.33 9.52 -1.13
CA ARG A 118 -27.44 10.42 -0.37
C ARG A 118 -26.90 11.58 -1.20
N LEU A 119 -26.52 11.34 -2.46
CA LEU A 119 -26.05 12.41 -3.34
C LEU A 119 -27.15 13.43 -3.68
N LYS A 120 -28.41 12.99 -3.76
CA LYS A 120 -29.57 13.86 -4.05
C LYS A 120 -30.10 14.58 -2.82
N SER A 121 -29.81 14.11 -1.62
CA SER A 121 -30.09 14.81 -0.37
C SER A 121 -28.83 15.61 0.05
N PRO A 122 -28.72 16.90 -0.27
CA PRO A 122 -27.63 17.73 0.24
C PRO A 122 -27.87 17.99 1.74
N SER A 123 -27.62 16.99 2.59
CA SER A 123 -27.40 17.15 4.02
C SER A 123 -25.97 16.66 4.24
N THR A 124 -25.01 17.59 4.36
CA THR A 124 -24.42 17.92 5.67
C THR A 124 -23.92 16.63 6.30
N GLU A 125 -22.69 16.18 6.03
CA GLU A 125 -21.53 16.60 6.82
C GLU A 125 -20.27 16.77 5.95
N SER A 126 -20.03 17.99 5.46
CA SER A 126 -18.67 18.46 5.19
C SER A 126 -18.01 18.75 6.53
N SER A 127 -17.46 17.73 7.19
CA SER A 127 -16.48 17.96 8.25
C SER A 127 -15.18 18.40 7.59
N SER A 128 -15.11 19.71 7.38
CA SER A 128 -13.91 20.48 7.09
C SER A 128 -12.94 20.33 8.26
N ILE A 129 -12.01 19.39 8.15
CA ILE A 129 -10.78 19.43 8.95
C ILE A 129 -9.69 19.91 8.00
N LEU A 130 -9.54 21.23 7.93
CA LEU A 130 -8.30 21.84 7.47
C LEU A 130 -7.26 21.56 8.55
N PRO A 131 -6.11 20.92 8.25
CA PRO A 131 -4.99 20.93 9.18
C PRO A 131 -4.42 22.34 9.18
N GLU A 132 -4.55 23.03 10.31
CA GLU A 132 -3.73 24.20 10.60
C GLU A 132 -2.26 23.83 10.42
N ILE A 133 -1.59 24.67 9.64
CA ILE A 133 -0.15 24.62 9.38
C ILE A 133 0.52 25.10 10.67
N SER A 134 0.67 24.22 11.65
CA SER A 134 1.50 24.46 12.83
C SER A 134 2.91 23.95 12.53
N SER A 135 3.80 24.89 12.23
CA SER A 135 5.24 24.68 12.21
C SER A 135 5.72 24.21 13.58
N HIS A 136 6.06 22.93 13.71
CA HIS A 136 7.02 22.51 14.73
C HIS A 136 7.87 21.36 14.17
N ALA A 137 9.16 21.63 14.11
CA ALA A 137 10.19 20.65 13.82
C ALA A 137 10.34 19.65 14.98
N GLU A 138 11.06 18.57 14.68
CA GLU A 138 11.58 17.50 15.56
C GLU A 138 10.64 16.27 15.65
N CYS A 139 10.93 15.16 14.97
CA CYS A 139 11.94 14.11 15.18
C CYS A 139 11.59 13.12 16.30
N GLU A 140 11.77 11.83 15.97
CA GLU A 140 11.53 10.62 16.78
C GLU A 140 10.07 10.11 16.73
N GLY A 141 9.73 8.89 16.33
CA GLY A 141 10.52 7.68 16.18
C GLY A 141 9.79 6.52 16.87
N GLU A 142 8.60 6.13 16.40
CA GLU A 142 7.94 4.91 16.89
C GLU A 142 7.00 4.33 15.81
N GLU A 143 7.56 3.48 14.95
CA GLU A 143 6.82 2.72 13.93
C GLU A 143 6.23 1.45 14.56
N HIS A 144 5.09 1.60 15.22
CA HIS A 144 4.24 0.46 15.59
C HIS A 144 3.35 0.06 14.41
N LEU A 145 3.94 -0.62 13.42
CA LEU A 145 3.19 -1.28 12.34
C LEU A 145 2.68 -2.62 12.88
N MET A 146 1.44 -2.65 13.37
CA MET A 146 0.71 -3.91 13.51
C MET A 146 0.35 -4.41 12.11
N ASP A 147 1.22 -5.22 11.53
CA ASP A 147 0.92 -6.10 10.40
C ASP A 147 -0.05 -7.19 10.89
N GLN A 148 -1.34 -6.88 10.88
CA GLN A 148 -2.39 -7.89 10.88
C GLN A 148 -2.84 -8.06 9.43
N ASP A 149 -2.31 -9.08 8.77
CA ASP A 149 -3.10 -9.95 7.90
C ASP A 149 -2.34 -11.29 7.77
N ASP A 150 -3.04 -12.32 8.22
CA ASP A 150 -2.72 -13.74 8.25
C ASP A 150 -2.16 -14.28 6.93
N ASP A 151 -0.93 -14.80 6.97
CA ASP A 151 -0.47 -15.87 6.09
C ASP A 151 0.31 -16.87 6.97
N GLU A 152 -0.39 -17.88 7.51
CA GLU A 152 0.22 -19.07 8.12
C GLU A 152 1.08 -19.80 7.06
N GLU A 153 2.36 -19.43 6.94
CA GLU A 153 3.34 -20.22 6.22
C GLU A 153 3.79 -21.38 7.13
N VAL A 154 2.99 -22.46 7.13
CA VAL A 154 3.31 -23.73 7.79
C VAL A 154 4.54 -24.35 7.10
N LEU A 155 5.73 -24.00 7.57
CA LEU A 155 6.98 -24.67 7.21
C LEU A 155 7.02 -26.05 7.88
N TYR A 156 6.56 -27.07 7.17
CA TYR A 156 6.90 -28.46 7.49
C TYR A 156 8.40 -28.66 7.33
N TYR A 157 9.13 -28.73 8.43
CA TYR A 157 10.47 -29.32 8.46
C TYR A 157 10.35 -30.82 8.20
N GLN A 158 10.85 -31.27 7.04
CA GLN A 158 11.13 -32.68 6.80
C GLN A 158 12.43 -33.03 7.53
N LYS A 159 12.37 -34.01 8.43
CA LYS A 159 13.53 -34.68 9.03
C LYS A 159 14.04 -35.78 8.11
#